data_AF-A0A4Q4CN65-F1
#
_entry.id   AF-A0A4Q4CN65-F1
#
_cell.length_a   1.000
_cell.length_b   1.000
_cell.length_c   1.000
_cell.angle_alpha   90.00
_cell.angle_beta   90.00
_cell.angle_gamma   90.00
#
_symmetry.space_group_name_H-M   'P 1'
#
loop_
_entity.id
_entity.type
_entity.pdbx_description
1 polymer ?
#
loop_
_entity_poly.entity_id
_entity_poly.type
_entity_poly.pdbx_seq_one_letter_code
_entity_poly.pdbx_strand_id
1 'polypeptide(L)'
;MMEARGGQPVVGGEALHVILDISRLLSCVHRGAPSGIDRVEMAYAKRWIQQPPSHCSFVAQSPWGWFATIAHGQAAALIAALEEAWTSGSSPQALLTRARRLAGAILLQLSLGRGRMVLQATLDSQRRSVFLLVSHRSLEREAPIAALRRAGARFVPLIHDLIPLTHPEYSRPRQIGCHAARVATTATQADGIIVNSAATAATLLPRLALHGRSMPPLVVAPLGIEPVPAPPPLLPTEPYFVCLGTIEPRKNHL
;
A
#
# COMPACT_ATOMS: atom_id res chain seq x y z
N MET A 1 7.64 -50.13 21.11
CA MET A 1 7.71 -48.75 21.65
C MET A 1 7.09 -47.84 20.60
N MET A 2 5.86 -47.39 20.88
CA MET A 2 5.03 -46.57 20.00
C MET A 2 5.62 -45.16 19.91
N GLU A 3 5.91 -44.67 18.72
CA GLU A 3 6.02 -43.22 18.49
C GLU A 3 4.82 -42.75 17.69
N ALA A 4 4.05 -41.90 18.35
CA ALA A 4 2.77 -41.38 17.92
C ALA A 4 2.96 -40.37 16.78
N ARG A 5 2.19 -40.57 15.71
CA ARG A 5 1.95 -39.59 14.66
C ARG A 5 1.18 -38.40 15.26
N GLY A 6 1.90 -37.34 15.60
CA GLY A 6 1.32 -36.04 15.93
C GLY A 6 0.91 -35.31 14.65
N GLY A 7 -0.24 -35.67 14.07
CA GLY A 7 -0.89 -34.87 13.04
C GLY A 7 -1.32 -33.53 13.62
N GLN A 8 -0.72 -32.44 13.15
CA GLN A 8 -1.31 -31.12 13.39
C GLN A 8 -2.68 -31.04 12.70
N PRO A 9 -3.69 -30.45 13.36
CA PRO A 9 -4.98 -30.27 12.73
C PRO A 9 -4.83 -29.24 11.62
N VAL A 10 -4.94 -29.70 10.37
CA VAL A 10 -5.19 -28.82 9.23
C VAL A 10 -6.59 -28.25 9.43
N VAL A 11 -6.66 -27.11 10.11
CA VAL A 11 -7.86 -26.27 10.06
C VAL A 11 -7.94 -25.82 8.61
N GLY A 12 -8.86 -26.42 7.85
CA GLY A 12 -9.25 -25.98 6.52
C GLY A 12 -9.87 -24.59 6.62
N GLY A 13 -9.03 -23.56 6.80
CA GLY A 13 -9.45 -22.18 6.73
C GLY A 13 -9.80 -21.88 5.28
N GLU A 14 -11.05 -21.49 5.05
CA GLU A 14 -11.47 -20.97 3.74
C GLU A 14 -10.44 -19.93 3.26
N ALA A 15 -9.93 -20.13 2.03
CA ALA A 15 -8.86 -19.32 1.50
C ALA A 15 -9.29 -17.84 1.39
N LEU A 16 -8.51 -16.96 2.03
CA LEU A 16 -8.71 -15.52 1.96
C LEU A 16 -8.30 -15.01 0.58
N HIS A 17 -9.17 -14.24 -0.08
CA HIS A 17 -8.81 -13.52 -1.30
C HIS A 17 -8.44 -12.07 -0.99
N VAL A 18 -7.28 -11.62 -1.46
CA VAL A 18 -6.80 -10.25 -1.28
C VAL A 18 -7.10 -9.40 -2.51
N ILE A 19 -7.67 -8.23 -2.29
CA ILE A 19 -7.89 -7.20 -3.30
C ILE A 19 -6.88 -6.10 -3.00
N LEU A 20 -5.72 -6.15 -3.66
CA LEU A 20 -4.62 -5.23 -3.40
C LEU A 20 -4.73 -3.99 -4.28
N ASP A 21 -4.83 -2.82 -3.65
CA ASP A 21 -4.69 -1.55 -4.35
C ASP A 21 -3.24 -1.31 -4.79
N ILE A 22 -3.05 -1.00 -6.08
CA ILE A 22 -1.77 -0.56 -6.65
C ILE A 22 -1.90 0.81 -7.34
N SER A 23 -2.85 1.63 -6.89
CA SER A 23 -3.13 2.95 -7.46
C SER A 23 -1.93 3.89 -7.37
N ARG A 24 -1.07 3.73 -6.36
CA ARG A 24 0.10 4.59 -6.21
C ARG A 24 1.18 4.22 -7.21
N LEU A 25 1.40 2.93 -7.52
CA LEU A 25 2.32 2.47 -8.56
C LEU A 25 2.00 3.09 -9.93
N LEU A 26 0.72 3.20 -10.29
CA LEU A 26 0.29 3.89 -11.52
C LEU A 26 0.66 5.38 -11.53
N SER A 27 0.71 6.00 -10.36
CA SER A 27 0.92 7.44 -10.24
C SER A 27 2.38 7.84 -10.10
N CYS A 28 3.23 6.98 -9.56
CA CYS A 28 4.63 7.28 -9.32
C CYS A 28 5.53 6.98 -10.52
N VAL A 29 4.97 6.55 -11.67
CA VAL A 29 5.69 6.28 -12.93
C VAL A 29 6.48 7.46 -13.51
N HIS A 30 6.32 8.68 -12.96
CA HIS A 30 7.10 9.84 -13.35
C HIS A 30 8.34 10.07 -12.46
N ARG A 31 8.47 9.35 -11.33
CA ARG A 31 9.55 9.54 -10.36
C ARG A 31 10.76 8.69 -10.75
N GLY A 32 11.92 9.34 -10.85
CA GLY A 32 13.20 8.67 -11.09
C GLY A 32 13.66 7.77 -9.94
N ALA A 33 13.18 8.04 -8.71
CA ALA A 33 13.42 7.21 -7.55
C ALA A 33 12.13 7.05 -6.72
N PRO A 34 11.91 5.89 -6.08
CA PRO A 34 10.73 5.69 -5.28
C PRO A 34 10.81 6.48 -3.96
N SER A 35 9.67 6.96 -3.47
CA SER A 35 9.50 7.40 -2.08
C SER A 35 9.44 6.18 -1.14
N GLY A 36 9.49 6.39 0.17
CA GLY A 36 9.33 5.30 1.14
C GLY A 36 8.03 4.51 0.93
N ILE A 37 6.93 5.21 0.64
CA ILE A 37 5.61 4.59 0.49
C ILE A 37 5.47 3.90 -0.87
N ASP A 38 6.17 4.38 -1.91
CA ASP A 38 6.27 3.65 -3.19
C ASP A 38 6.96 2.29 -2.98
N ARG A 39 8.03 2.24 -2.17
CA ARG A 39 8.72 0.99 -1.83
C ARG A 39 7.82 0.03 -1.05
N VAL A 40 6.99 0.54 -0.13
CA VAL A 40 6.05 -0.31 0.62
C VAL A 40 5.00 -0.93 -0.30
N GLU A 41 4.33 -0.14 -1.15
CA GLU A 41 3.34 -0.70 -2.08
C GLU A 41 4.00 -1.69 -3.05
N MET A 42 5.19 -1.38 -3.54
CA MET A 42 5.99 -2.28 -4.39
C MET A 42 6.30 -3.62 -3.69
N ALA A 43 6.71 -3.59 -2.42
CA ALA A 43 7.01 -4.81 -1.67
C ALA A 43 5.78 -5.71 -1.51
N TYR A 44 4.61 -5.13 -1.20
CA TYR A 44 3.35 -5.87 -1.13
C TYR A 44 2.95 -6.41 -2.51
N ALA A 45 3.06 -5.60 -3.56
CA ALA A 45 2.74 -6.01 -4.92
C ALA A 45 3.63 -7.18 -5.39
N LYS A 46 4.94 -7.14 -5.12
CA LYS A 46 5.89 -8.23 -5.40
C LYS A 46 5.58 -9.49 -4.61
N ARG A 47 5.16 -9.38 -3.35
CA ARG A 47 4.77 -10.55 -2.55
C ARG A 47 3.54 -11.25 -3.12
N TRP A 48 2.55 -10.48 -3.58
CA TRP A 48 1.27 -10.99 -4.07
C TRP A 48 1.31 -11.42 -5.53
N ILE A 49 2.16 -10.84 -6.37
CA ILE A 49 2.31 -11.27 -7.77
C ILE A 49 2.92 -12.68 -7.87
N GLN A 50 3.66 -13.10 -6.85
CA GLN A 50 4.20 -14.45 -6.71
C GLN A 50 3.16 -15.47 -6.22
N GLN A 51 1.95 -15.04 -5.87
CA GLN A 51 0.86 -15.93 -5.46
C GLN A 51 -0.05 -16.23 -6.65
N PRO A 52 -0.74 -17.40 -6.65
CA PRO A 52 -1.72 -17.70 -7.67
C PRO A 52 -2.80 -16.60 -7.79
N PRO A 53 -3.30 -16.28 -9.00
CA PRO A 53 -4.36 -15.30 -9.18
C PRO A 53 -5.65 -15.59 -8.38
N SER A 54 -5.87 -16.84 -7.97
CA SER A 54 -6.97 -17.24 -7.09
C SER A 54 -6.88 -16.63 -5.69
N HIS A 55 -5.69 -16.19 -5.24
CA HIS A 55 -5.47 -15.63 -3.90
C HIS A 55 -5.41 -14.10 -3.90
N CYS A 56 -5.14 -13.46 -5.04
CA CYS A 56 -5.04 -12.00 -5.11
C CYS A 56 -5.46 -11.41 -6.45
N SER A 57 -6.33 -10.40 -6.37
CA SER A 57 -6.66 -9.50 -7.47
C SER A 57 -6.02 -8.14 -7.26
N PHE A 58 -5.37 -7.62 -8.29
CA PHE A 58 -4.85 -6.25 -8.29
C PHE A 58 -5.95 -5.29 -8.74
N VAL A 59 -6.15 -4.22 -7.99
CA VAL A 59 -7.09 -3.14 -8.35
C VAL A 59 -6.37 -1.81 -8.39
N ALA A 60 -6.96 -0.86 -9.11
CA ALA A 60 -6.62 0.54 -8.93
C ALA A 60 -7.85 1.42 -9.09
N GLN A 61 -7.73 2.62 -8.56
CA GLN A 61 -8.74 3.66 -8.65
C GLN A 61 -8.66 4.35 -10.01
N SER A 62 -9.79 4.42 -10.69
CA SER A 62 -9.95 5.21 -11.91
C SER A 62 -9.84 6.72 -11.60
N PRO A 63 -9.59 7.56 -12.62
CA PRO A 63 -9.61 9.02 -12.45
C PRO A 63 -10.91 9.56 -11.85
N TRP A 64 -12.04 8.86 -12.02
CA TRP A 64 -13.34 9.25 -11.46
C TRP A 64 -13.68 8.59 -10.11
N GLY A 65 -12.75 7.84 -9.54
CA GLY A 65 -12.81 7.43 -8.13
C GLY A 65 -13.28 6.01 -7.86
N TRP A 66 -13.80 5.26 -8.83
CA TRP A 66 -14.14 3.85 -8.60
C TRP A 66 -12.93 2.92 -8.72
N PHE A 67 -12.94 1.81 -7.99
CA PHE A 67 -11.96 0.74 -8.15
C PHE A 67 -12.41 -0.24 -9.25
N ALA A 68 -11.42 -0.79 -9.96
CA ALA A 68 -11.63 -1.87 -10.91
C ALA A 68 -10.39 -2.78 -10.97
N THR A 69 -10.59 -4.05 -11.33
CA THR A 69 -9.52 -5.03 -11.46
C THR A 69 -8.62 -4.70 -12.65
N ILE A 70 -7.31 -4.80 -12.43
CA ILE A 70 -6.28 -4.76 -13.47
C ILE A 70 -5.94 -6.20 -13.84
N ALA A 71 -5.77 -6.49 -15.14
CA ALA A 71 -5.36 -7.81 -15.55
C ALA A 71 -4.00 -8.17 -14.92
N HIS A 72 -3.87 -9.39 -14.40
CA HIS A 72 -2.67 -9.82 -13.67
C HIS A 72 -1.38 -9.60 -14.48
N GLY A 73 -1.39 -9.89 -15.79
CA GLY A 73 -0.24 -9.62 -16.67
C GLY A 73 0.11 -8.14 -16.83
N GLN A 74 -0.87 -7.23 -16.80
CA GLN A 74 -0.61 -5.79 -16.83
C GLN A 74 -0.02 -5.30 -15.51
N ALA A 75 -0.52 -5.80 -14.37
CA ALA A 75 0.05 -5.52 -13.06
C ALA A 75 1.51 -6.01 -12.99
N ALA A 76 1.78 -7.25 -13.41
CA ALA A 76 3.12 -7.81 -13.47
C ALA A 76 4.06 -6.97 -14.34
N ALA A 77 3.62 -6.58 -15.54
CA ALA A 77 4.43 -5.76 -16.45
C ALA A 77 4.74 -4.37 -15.87
N LEU A 78 3.77 -3.74 -15.19
CA LEU A 78 3.97 -2.45 -14.53
C LEU A 78 4.97 -2.57 -13.37
N ILE A 79 4.79 -3.57 -12.52
CA ILE A 79 5.66 -3.86 -11.37
C ILE A 79 7.10 -4.06 -11.86
N ALA A 80 7.30 -4.93 -12.84
CA ALA A 80 8.62 -5.20 -13.41
C ALA A 80 9.27 -3.96 -14.02
N ALA A 81 8.52 -3.16 -14.80
CA ALA A 81 9.05 -1.94 -15.41
C ALA A 81 9.44 -0.88 -14.38
N LEU A 82 8.68 -0.74 -13.29
CA LEU A 82 9.00 0.18 -12.19
C LEU A 82 10.19 -0.30 -11.37
N GLU A 83 10.25 -1.60 -11.05
CA GLU A 83 11.39 -2.22 -10.37
C GLU A 83 12.67 -1.98 -11.17
N GLU A 84 12.67 -2.35 -12.45
CA GLU A 84 13.81 -2.12 -13.35
C GLU A 84 14.21 -0.65 -13.39
N ALA A 85 13.24 0.28 -13.48
CA ALA A 85 13.51 1.72 -13.53
C ALA A 85 14.11 2.28 -12.22
N TRP A 86 13.78 1.69 -11.07
CA TRP A 86 14.23 2.17 -9.76
C TRP A 86 15.50 1.49 -9.26
N THR A 87 15.83 0.31 -9.77
CA THR A 87 17.07 -0.40 -9.43
C THR A 87 18.19 -0.13 -10.45
N SER A 88 17.86 0.19 -11.70
CA SER A 88 18.87 0.46 -12.72
C SER A 88 19.54 1.80 -12.49
N GLY A 89 20.86 1.78 -12.24
CA GLY A 89 21.69 2.98 -12.16
C GLY A 89 21.89 3.71 -13.50
N SER A 90 21.47 3.11 -14.61
CA SER A 90 21.74 3.59 -15.98
C SER A 90 20.46 3.65 -16.83
N SER A 91 20.22 4.80 -17.47
CA SER A 91 19.09 5.13 -18.36
C SER A 91 17.66 4.94 -17.81
N PRO A 92 17.30 5.60 -16.69
CA PRO A 92 15.95 5.55 -16.11
C PRO A 92 14.86 6.05 -17.09
N GLN A 93 15.20 6.87 -18.09
CA GLN A 93 14.20 7.50 -18.94
C GLN A 93 13.43 6.53 -19.86
N ALA A 94 14.12 5.56 -20.48
CA ALA A 94 13.47 4.58 -21.35
C ALA A 94 12.55 3.65 -20.55
N LEU A 95 13.02 3.19 -19.39
CA LEU A 95 12.29 2.32 -18.48
C LEU A 95 11.06 3.02 -17.89
N LEU A 96 11.21 4.27 -17.44
CA LEU A 96 10.08 5.09 -17.00
C LEU A 96 9.11 5.37 -18.14
N THR A 97 9.57 5.49 -19.39
CA THR A 97 8.68 5.64 -20.55
C THR A 97 7.83 4.39 -20.77
N ARG A 98 8.41 3.20 -20.62
CA ARG A 98 7.67 1.93 -20.63
C ARG A 98 6.63 1.88 -19.50
N ALA A 99 7.04 2.20 -18.26
CA ALA A 99 6.12 2.23 -17.11
C ALA A 99 4.98 3.24 -17.31
N ARG A 100 5.26 4.43 -17.84
CA ARG A 100 4.25 5.46 -18.19
C ARG A 100 3.27 4.97 -19.24
N ARG A 101 3.73 4.30 -20.30
CA ARG A 101 2.85 3.73 -21.33
C ARG A 101 1.93 2.66 -20.76
N LEU A 102 2.46 1.76 -19.93
CA LEU A 102 1.67 0.74 -19.24
C LEU A 102 0.62 1.37 -18.31
N ALA A 103 1.04 2.31 -17.46
CA ALA A 103 0.13 2.99 -16.55
C ALA A 103 -0.94 3.80 -17.30
N GLY A 104 -0.58 4.48 -18.39
CA GLY A 104 -1.53 5.20 -19.25
C GLY A 104 -2.56 4.27 -19.89
N ALA A 105 -2.14 3.11 -20.39
CA ALA A 105 -3.05 2.10 -20.95
C ALA A 105 -4.00 1.54 -19.87
N ILE A 106 -3.49 1.24 -18.67
CA ILE A 106 -4.31 0.79 -17.54
C ILE A 106 -5.31 1.88 -17.15
N LEU A 107 -4.86 3.13 -16.97
CA LEU A 107 -5.73 4.25 -16.61
C LEU A 107 -6.82 4.48 -17.67
N LEU A 108 -6.52 4.38 -18.96
CA LEU A 108 -7.51 4.46 -20.03
C LEU A 108 -8.56 3.34 -19.91
N GLN A 109 -8.14 2.11 -19.63
CA GLN A 109 -9.06 0.99 -19.47
C GLN A 109 -9.96 1.15 -18.24
N LEU A 110 -9.39 1.57 -17.10
CA LEU A 110 -10.14 1.89 -15.89
C LEU A 110 -11.13 3.04 -16.15
N SER A 111 -10.73 3.99 -17.01
CA SER A 111 -11.61 5.05 -17.49
C SER A 111 -12.71 4.53 -18.43
N LEU A 112 -12.51 3.42 -19.13
CA LEU A 112 -13.60 2.81 -19.89
C LEU A 112 -14.48 1.89 -19.02
N GLY A 113 -14.29 1.92 -17.68
CA GLY A 113 -15.00 1.05 -16.76
C GLY A 113 -14.58 -0.43 -16.86
N ARG A 114 -13.53 -0.75 -17.62
CA ARG A 114 -13.02 -2.11 -17.76
C ARG A 114 -12.50 -2.60 -16.41
N GLY A 115 -12.75 -3.87 -16.12
CA GLY A 115 -12.39 -4.49 -14.85
C GLY A 115 -13.42 -4.30 -13.71
N ARG A 116 -14.45 -3.45 -13.87
CA ARG A 116 -15.51 -3.29 -12.84
C ARG A 116 -16.34 -4.56 -12.67
N MET A 117 -16.79 -5.16 -13.78
CA MET A 117 -17.55 -6.42 -13.73
C MET A 117 -16.69 -7.58 -13.22
N VAL A 118 -15.39 -7.59 -13.56
CA VAL A 118 -14.45 -8.60 -13.06
C VAL A 118 -14.27 -8.47 -11.55
N LEU A 119 -14.13 -7.24 -11.04
CA LEU A 119 -14.06 -6.98 -9.61
C LEU A 119 -15.33 -7.41 -8.90
N GLN A 120 -16.50 -7.08 -9.45
CA GLN A 120 -17.78 -7.50 -8.88
C GLN A 120 -17.92 -9.03 -8.85
N ALA A 121 -17.65 -9.71 -9.97
CA ALA A 121 -17.68 -11.17 -10.04
C ALA A 121 -16.67 -11.84 -9.08
N THR A 122 -15.51 -11.21 -8.87
CA THR A 122 -14.54 -11.68 -7.85
C THR A 122 -15.14 -11.54 -6.46
N LEU A 123 -15.70 -10.39 -6.12
CA LEU A 123 -16.34 -10.16 -4.82
C LEU A 123 -17.53 -11.10 -4.57
N ASP A 124 -18.33 -11.38 -5.60
CA ASP A 124 -19.49 -12.26 -5.52
C ASP A 124 -19.10 -13.75 -5.35
N SER A 125 -17.98 -14.16 -5.97
CA SER A 125 -17.50 -15.55 -5.92
C SER A 125 -16.66 -15.87 -4.68
N GLN A 126 -16.03 -14.86 -4.09
CA GLN A 126 -15.12 -15.04 -2.94
C GLN A 126 -15.88 -14.85 -1.62
N ARG A 127 -15.97 -15.93 -0.83
CA ARG A 127 -16.63 -15.89 0.49
C ARG A 127 -15.94 -14.96 1.49
N ARG A 128 -14.62 -14.77 1.34
CA ARG A 128 -13.78 -13.95 2.21
C ARG A 128 -12.83 -13.10 1.37
N SER A 129 -13.16 -11.82 1.23
CA SER A 129 -12.33 -10.84 0.53
C SER A 129 -11.81 -9.77 1.47
N VAL A 130 -10.53 -9.40 1.35
CA VAL A 130 -9.93 -8.25 2.04
C VAL A 130 -9.46 -7.23 1.03
N PHE A 131 -10.01 -6.02 1.08
CA PHE A 131 -9.49 -4.86 0.37
C PHE A 131 -8.33 -4.25 1.16
N LEU A 132 -7.13 -4.38 0.62
CA LEU A 132 -5.87 -3.99 1.24
C LEU A 132 -5.34 -2.71 0.56
N LEU A 133 -5.29 -1.61 1.33
CA LEU A 133 -4.83 -0.30 0.87
C LEU A 133 -3.55 0.09 1.63
N VAL A 134 -2.40 -0.13 1.02
CA VAL A 134 -1.10 0.00 1.72
C VAL A 134 -0.41 1.35 1.53
N SER A 135 -0.90 2.21 0.63
CA SER A 135 -0.16 3.39 0.19
C SER A 135 -0.79 4.72 0.54
N HIS A 136 -1.83 4.70 1.40
CA HIS A 136 -2.71 5.79 1.83
C HIS A 136 -3.35 6.63 0.71
N ARG A 137 -3.06 6.35 -0.57
CA ARG A 137 -3.68 7.01 -1.71
C ARG A 137 -5.17 6.70 -1.70
N SER A 138 -5.98 7.73 -1.85
CA SER A 138 -7.44 7.63 -1.89
C SER A 138 -8.09 7.17 -0.59
N LEU A 139 -7.31 7.02 0.50
CA LEU A 139 -7.84 6.69 1.83
C LEU A 139 -8.75 7.80 2.38
N GLU A 140 -8.58 9.05 1.92
CA GLU A 140 -9.51 10.14 2.22
C GLU A 140 -10.86 10.04 1.49
N ARG A 141 -11.00 9.13 0.52
CA ARG A 141 -12.22 8.97 -0.29
C ARG A 141 -13.05 7.81 0.23
N GLU A 142 -14.01 8.12 1.10
CA GLU A 142 -14.85 7.12 1.76
C GLU A 142 -15.75 6.35 0.78
N ALA A 143 -16.43 7.03 -0.16
CA ALA A 143 -17.47 6.40 -0.98
C ALA A 143 -16.99 5.19 -1.83
N PRO A 144 -15.83 5.25 -2.51
CA PRO A 144 -15.29 4.09 -3.22
C PRO A 144 -14.94 2.91 -2.30
N ILE A 145 -14.45 3.19 -1.10
CA ILE A 145 -14.12 2.16 -0.10
C ILE A 145 -15.41 1.51 0.42
N ALA A 146 -16.40 2.33 0.77
CA ALA A 146 -17.72 1.87 1.19
C ALA A 146 -18.41 1.03 0.11
N ALA A 147 -18.18 1.31 -1.18
CA ALA A 147 -18.71 0.48 -2.27
C ALA A 147 -18.13 -0.94 -2.26
N LEU A 148 -16.83 -1.10 -2.05
CA LEU A 148 -16.20 -2.43 -1.93
C LEU A 148 -16.67 -3.16 -0.67
N ARG A 149 -16.85 -2.43 0.44
CA ARG A 149 -17.38 -3.02 1.68
C ARG A 149 -18.81 -3.51 1.53
N ARG A 150 -19.68 -2.72 0.88
CA ARG A 150 -21.06 -3.14 0.57
C ARG A 150 -21.11 -4.37 -0.35
N ALA A 151 -20.09 -4.55 -1.18
CA ALA A 151 -19.92 -5.74 -2.01
C ALA A 151 -19.23 -6.92 -1.27
N GLY A 152 -19.04 -6.83 0.06
CA GLY A 152 -18.61 -7.95 0.90
C GLY A 152 -17.13 -7.96 1.28
N ALA A 153 -16.31 -7.02 0.82
CA ALA A 153 -14.91 -6.95 1.22
C ALA A 153 -14.72 -6.37 2.62
N ARG A 154 -13.81 -6.96 3.41
CA ARG A 154 -13.29 -6.34 4.63
C ARG A 154 -12.23 -5.32 4.28
N PHE A 155 -12.27 -4.13 4.87
CA PHE A 155 -11.32 -3.07 4.55
C PHE A 155 -10.16 -3.02 5.56
N VAL A 156 -8.93 -3.09 5.05
CA VAL A 156 -7.70 -3.01 5.84
C VAL A 156 -6.72 -1.98 5.24
N PRO A 157 -6.64 -0.76 5.79
CA PRO A 157 -5.62 0.20 5.40
C PRO A 157 -4.32 0.05 6.20
N LEU A 158 -3.20 0.43 5.58
CA LEU A 158 -1.93 0.67 6.26
C LEU A 158 -1.72 2.16 6.51
N ILE A 159 -1.54 2.53 7.78
CA ILE A 159 -1.25 3.90 8.21
C ILE A 159 0.26 4.06 8.45
N HIS A 160 0.86 4.97 7.67
CA HIS A 160 2.31 5.23 7.71
C HIS A 160 2.70 6.25 8.77
N ASP A 161 1.95 7.35 8.86
CA ASP A 161 2.21 8.40 9.82
C ASP A 161 0.96 9.27 10.02
N LEU A 162 1.03 10.08 11.07
CA LEU A 162 0.06 11.11 11.42
C LEU A 162 0.75 12.45 11.59
N ILE A 163 1.91 12.65 10.93
CA ILE A 163 2.73 13.86 11.10
C ILE A 163 1.89 15.11 10.78
N PRO A 164 1.12 15.17 9.67
CA PRO A 164 0.32 16.36 9.38
C PRO A 164 -0.77 16.68 10.40
N LEU A 165 -1.14 15.74 11.28
CA LEU A 165 -2.13 15.97 12.35
C LEU A 165 -1.49 16.21 13.73
N THR A 166 -0.20 15.93 13.88
CA THR A 166 0.54 16.13 15.14
C THR A 166 1.43 17.36 15.08
N HIS A 167 1.97 17.66 13.90
CA HIS A 167 2.84 18.79 13.62
C HIS A 167 2.35 19.51 12.35
N PRO A 168 1.14 20.11 12.40
CA PRO A 168 0.54 20.79 11.26
C PRO A 168 1.40 21.94 10.72
N GLU A 169 2.24 22.57 11.54
CA GLU A 169 3.18 23.64 11.20
C GLU A 169 4.19 23.24 10.12
N TYR A 170 4.47 21.94 9.97
CA TYR A 170 5.36 21.42 8.91
C TYR A 170 4.60 20.94 7.67
N SER A 171 3.27 21.13 7.62
CA SER A 171 2.40 20.58 6.58
C SER A 171 1.55 21.66 5.92
N ARG A 172 1.20 21.45 4.65
CA ARG A 172 0.29 22.36 3.95
C ARG A 172 -1.15 22.17 4.45
N PRO A 173 -1.98 23.22 4.55
CA PRO A 173 -3.36 23.11 5.03
C PRO A 173 -4.19 22.01 4.36
N ARG A 174 -4.08 21.88 3.04
CA ARG A 174 -4.74 20.80 2.28
C ARG A 174 -4.31 19.41 2.73
N GLN A 175 -3.04 19.20 3.06
CA GLN A 175 -2.54 17.90 3.53
C GLN A 175 -3.10 17.55 4.90
N ILE A 176 -3.20 18.54 5.80
CA ILE A 176 -3.82 18.37 7.13
C ILE A 176 -5.26 17.87 6.96
N GLY A 177 -6.06 18.56 6.14
CA GLY A 177 -7.44 18.18 5.84
C GLY A 177 -7.55 16.78 5.23
N CYS A 178 -6.69 16.44 4.26
CA CYS A 178 -6.65 15.09 3.69
C CYS A 178 -6.29 14.03 4.75
N HIS A 179 -5.33 14.28 5.63
CA HIS A 179 -4.97 13.32 6.69
C HIS A 179 -6.09 13.16 7.72
N ALA A 180 -6.80 14.24 8.09
CA ALA A 180 -7.96 14.16 8.97
C ALA A 180 -9.05 13.27 8.34
N ALA A 181 -9.35 13.48 7.06
CA ALA A 181 -10.28 12.63 6.31
C ALA A 181 -9.84 11.16 6.25
N ARG A 182 -8.54 10.87 6.11
CA ARG A 182 -8.02 9.49 6.14
C ARG A 182 -8.26 8.81 7.48
N VAL A 183 -8.02 9.51 8.58
CA VAL A 183 -8.27 8.99 9.93
C VAL A 183 -9.77 8.75 10.11
N ALA A 184 -10.61 9.69 9.68
CA ALA A 184 -12.06 9.53 9.73
C ALA A 184 -12.53 8.31 8.92
N THR A 185 -12.12 8.16 7.66
CA THR A 185 -12.43 6.98 6.84
C THR A 185 -11.93 5.70 7.48
N THR A 186 -10.74 5.72 8.09
CA THR A 186 -10.19 4.55 8.80
C THR A 186 -11.07 4.19 9.99
N ALA A 187 -11.48 5.17 10.79
CA ALA A 187 -12.33 4.94 11.95
C ALA A 187 -13.74 4.45 11.56
N THR A 188 -14.33 4.99 10.49
CA THR A 188 -15.69 4.62 10.06
C THR A 188 -15.73 3.36 9.21
N GLN A 189 -14.67 3.07 8.46
CA GLN A 189 -14.68 2.00 7.46
C GLN A 189 -13.76 0.81 7.76
N ALA A 190 -12.72 0.92 8.59
CA ALA A 190 -11.78 -0.19 8.75
C ALA A 190 -12.42 -1.38 9.50
N ASP A 191 -12.11 -2.58 9.01
CA ASP A 191 -12.38 -3.86 9.66
C ASP A 191 -11.12 -4.43 10.34
N GLY A 192 -9.94 -3.90 9.98
CA GLY A 192 -8.64 -4.13 10.60
C GLY A 192 -7.68 -3.02 10.18
N ILE A 193 -6.63 -2.77 10.96
CA ILE A 193 -5.68 -1.68 10.70
C ILE A 193 -4.25 -2.21 10.78
N ILE A 194 -3.43 -1.86 9.79
CA ILE A 194 -1.98 -2.06 9.85
C ILE A 194 -1.34 -0.70 10.13
N VAL A 195 -0.38 -0.67 11.05
CA VAL A 195 0.48 0.50 11.25
C VAL A 195 1.94 0.11 11.14
N ASN A 196 2.77 1.02 10.66
CA ASN A 196 4.21 0.75 10.49
C ASN A 196 5.02 0.72 11.79
N SER A 197 4.49 1.24 12.90
CA SER A 197 5.22 1.34 14.17
C SER A 197 4.27 1.43 15.36
N ALA A 198 4.79 1.08 16.54
CA ALA A 198 4.08 1.27 17.80
C ALA A 198 3.82 2.76 18.11
N ALA A 199 4.71 3.66 17.68
CA ALA A 199 4.51 5.10 17.82
C ALA A 199 3.31 5.60 16.99
N THR A 200 3.17 5.10 15.75
CA THR A 200 2.01 5.38 14.91
C THR A 200 0.73 4.81 15.54
N ALA A 201 0.77 3.60 16.12
CA ALA A 201 -0.37 3.04 16.88
C ALA A 201 -0.80 3.96 18.02
N ALA A 202 0.14 4.35 18.90
CA ALA A 202 -0.13 5.18 20.06
C ALA A 202 -0.72 6.55 19.67
N THR A 203 -0.29 7.09 18.53
CA THR A 203 -0.81 8.36 18.00
C THR A 203 -2.18 8.21 17.35
N LEU A 204 -2.46 7.05 16.73
CA LEU A 204 -3.71 6.77 16.01
C LEU A 204 -4.86 6.42 16.96
N LEU A 205 -4.61 5.59 17.98
CA LEU A 205 -5.65 5.03 18.85
C LEU A 205 -6.57 6.09 19.49
N PRO A 206 -6.06 7.18 20.11
CA PRO A 206 -6.92 8.21 20.68
C PRO A 206 -7.82 8.88 19.65
N ARG A 207 -7.34 9.04 18.41
CA ARG A 207 -8.09 9.66 17.32
C ARG A 207 -9.20 8.75 16.81
N LEU A 208 -8.97 7.43 16.75
CA LEU A 208 -10.01 6.46 16.39
C LEU A 208 -11.12 6.39 17.45
N ALA A 209 -10.77 6.50 18.73
CA ALA A 209 -11.72 6.46 19.84
C ALA A 209 -12.77 7.58 19.78
N LEU A 210 -12.44 8.73 19.19
CA LEU A 210 -13.36 9.86 19.03
C LEU A 210 -14.57 9.55 18.14
N HIS A 211 -14.49 8.50 17.31
CA HIS A 211 -15.55 8.13 16.37
C HIS A 211 -16.60 7.18 16.96
N GLY A 212 -16.48 6.78 18.24
CA GLY A 212 -17.51 6.02 18.96
C GLY A 212 -17.79 4.61 18.44
N ARG A 213 -16.95 4.08 17.53
CA ARG A 213 -17.02 2.69 17.05
C ARG A 213 -16.10 1.79 17.86
N SER A 214 -16.42 0.49 17.90
CA SER A 214 -15.50 -0.51 18.43
C SER A 214 -14.18 -0.47 17.66
N MET A 215 -13.07 -0.54 18.41
CA MET A 215 -11.73 -0.51 17.82
C MET A 215 -11.54 -1.74 16.94
N PRO A 216 -11.25 -1.59 15.63
CA PRO A 216 -10.90 -2.75 14.81
C PRO A 216 -9.57 -3.34 15.28
N PRO A 217 -9.32 -4.64 15.03
CA PRO A 217 -8.01 -5.24 15.28
C PRO A 217 -6.91 -4.42 14.62
N LEU A 218 -5.85 -4.11 15.37
CA LEU A 218 -4.71 -3.32 14.91
C LEU A 218 -3.43 -4.13 15.08
N VAL A 219 -2.63 -4.19 14.01
CA VAL A 219 -1.32 -4.85 14.03
C VAL A 219 -0.22 -3.84 13.69
N VAL A 220 0.88 -3.93 14.44
CA VAL A 220 2.11 -3.21 14.13
C VAL A 220 2.95 -4.09 13.20
N ALA A 221 3.18 -3.62 11.98
CA ALA A 221 3.99 -4.29 10.97
C ALA A 221 5.13 -3.37 10.53
N PRO A 222 6.33 -3.49 11.14
CA PRO A 222 7.51 -2.73 10.73
C PRO A 222 7.80 -2.90 9.24
N LEU A 223 8.23 -1.81 8.60
CA LEU A 223 8.57 -1.86 7.18
C LEU A 223 9.89 -2.61 6.99
N GLY A 224 9.91 -3.52 6.00
CA GLY A 224 11.10 -4.28 5.65
C GLY A 224 12.18 -3.42 5.00
N ILE A 225 13.42 -3.90 5.07
CA ILE A 225 14.57 -3.38 4.33
C ILE A 225 15.01 -4.42 3.30
N GLU A 226 15.52 -3.95 2.16
CA GLU A 226 16.23 -4.82 1.23
C GLU A 226 17.64 -5.09 1.77
N PRO A 227 18.17 -6.32 1.63
CA PRO A 227 19.55 -6.61 2.00
C PRO A 227 20.50 -5.69 1.24
N VAL A 228 21.33 -4.95 1.97
CA VAL A 228 22.35 -4.09 1.38
C VAL A 228 23.62 -4.92 1.18
N PRO A 229 24.32 -4.81 0.03
CA PRO A 229 25.63 -5.41 -0.15
C PRO A 229 26.59 -4.98 0.96
N ALA A 230 27.59 -5.81 1.25
CA ALA A 230 28.62 -5.46 2.22
C ALA A 230 29.27 -4.11 1.84
N PRO A 231 29.41 -3.17 2.79
CA PRO A 231 30.00 -1.87 2.48
C PRO A 231 31.45 -2.03 2.04
N PRO A 232 31.96 -1.18 1.13
CA PRO A 232 33.37 -1.16 0.78
C PRO A 232 34.22 -0.83 2.02
N PRO A 233 35.46 -1.34 2.10
CA PRO A 233 36.26 -1.36 3.34
C PRO A 233 36.79 0.02 3.81
N LEU A 234 36.61 1.09 3.03
CA LEU A 234 37.18 2.39 3.34
C LEU A 234 36.15 3.27 4.05
N LEU A 235 36.17 3.22 5.38
CA LEU A 235 35.58 4.25 6.22
C LEU A 235 36.65 5.33 6.52
N PRO A 236 36.29 6.62 6.56
CA PRO A 236 37.19 7.68 7.04
C PRO A 236 37.78 7.35 8.41
N THR A 237 39.08 7.62 8.60
CA THR A 237 39.77 7.40 9.89
C THR A 237 39.56 8.53 10.89
N GLU A 238 39.08 9.68 10.43
CA GLU A 238 38.68 10.83 11.25
C GLU A 238 37.24 10.66 11.77
N PRO A 239 36.85 11.25 12.92
CA PRO A 239 35.46 11.21 13.38
C PRO A 239 34.52 11.94 12.42
N TYR A 240 33.47 11.27 11.97
CA TYR A 240 32.47 11.86 11.07
C TYR A 240 31.05 11.38 11.41
N PHE A 241 30.04 12.11 10.92
CA PHE A 241 28.63 11.72 10.98
C PHE A 241 28.01 11.89 9.59
N VAL A 242 27.18 10.92 9.17
CA VAL A 242 26.46 10.96 7.89
C VAL A 242 24.96 10.98 8.17
N CYS A 243 24.27 11.98 7.61
CA CYS A 243 22.81 12.04 7.56
C CYS A 243 22.35 11.90 6.11
N LEU A 244 21.48 10.92 5.83
CA LEU A 244 20.86 10.74 4.53
C LEU A 244 19.35 10.96 4.64
N GLY A 245 18.84 11.97 3.94
CA GLY A 245 17.41 12.21 3.89
C GLY A 245 17.06 13.41 3.02
N THR A 246 15.79 13.48 2.64
CA THR A 246 15.22 14.71 2.06
C THR A 246 15.41 15.88 3.02
N ILE A 247 15.92 17.01 2.52
CA ILE A 247 16.01 18.26 3.27
C ILE A 247 14.59 18.83 3.38
N GLU A 248 14.07 18.89 4.60
CA GLU A 248 12.70 19.36 4.90
C GLU A 248 12.57 19.78 6.37
N PRO A 249 11.70 20.76 6.70
CA PRO A 249 11.57 21.32 8.05
C PRO A 249 11.27 20.29 9.14
N ARG A 250 10.39 19.31 8.87
CA ARG A 250 10.04 18.23 9.81
C ARG A 250 11.20 17.29 10.17
N LYS A 251 12.37 17.45 9.54
CA LYS A 251 13.61 16.74 9.85
C LYS A 251 14.65 17.65 10.51
N ASN A 252 14.21 18.77 11.08
CA ASN A 252 15.07 19.73 11.77
C ASN A 252 16.11 20.40 10.86
N HIS A 253 15.75 20.59 9.57
CA HIS A 253 16.51 21.42 8.62
C HIS A 253 15.83 22.78 8.51
N LEU A 254 15.83 23.54 9.62
CA LEU A 254 15.23 24.87 9.74
C LEU A 254 16.18 25.96 9.23
#